data_AF-A0A9P7CX94-F1
#
_entry.id   AF-A0A9P7CX94-F1
#
_cell.length_a   1.000
_cell.length_b   1.000
_cell.length_c   1.000
_cell.angle_alpha   90.00
_cell.angle_beta   90.00
_cell.angle_gamma   90.00
#
_symmetry.space_group_name_H-M   'P 1'
#
loop_
_entity.id
_entity.type
_entity.pdbx_description
1 polymer ?
#
loop_
_entity_poly.entity_id
_entity_poly.type
_entity_poly.pdbx_seq_one_letter_code
_entity_poly.pdbx_strand_id
1 'polypeptide(L)'
;MLTCTTGYKLRMQIAKALKTRVTAIQNTLNQYNKHATALDPPRAPITWEQVVKFSQLAEFDLLRDTGNQLHNKCWSIPRNRQAMGKYFDLEHSKEEIVRCNVETLRLRTKI
;
A
#
# COMPACT_ATOMS: atom_id res chain seq x y z
N MET A 1 -17.37 -27.54 -9.28
CA MET A 1 -15.96 -27.33 -8.85
C MET A 1 -15.25 -26.50 -9.91
N LEU A 2 -14.72 -25.30 -9.57
CA LEU A 2 -13.63 -24.54 -10.28
C LEU A 2 -13.90 -23.01 -10.39
N THR A 3 -13.90 -22.26 -9.29
CA THR A 3 -13.79 -20.78 -9.34
C THR A 3 -12.65 -20.20 -8.49
N CYS A 4 -11.98 -20.99 -7.65
CA CYS A 4 -10.91 -20.49 -6.76
C CYS A 4 -9.54 -20.26 -7.42
N THR A 5 -9.27 -20.80 -8.61
CA THR A 5 -7.94 -20.75 -9.24
C THR A 5 -7.62 -19.41 -9.91
N THR A 6 -8.62 -18.71 -10.46
CA THR A 6 -8.41 -17.45 -11.20
C THR A 6 -8.07 -16.29 -10.26
N GLY A 7 -8.77 -16.16 -9.13
CA GLY A 7 -8.54 -15.08 -8.17
C GLY A 7 -7.22 -15.20 -7.40
N TYR A 8 -6.73 -16.43 -7.15
CA TYR A 8 -5.43 -16.63 -6.53
C TYR A 8 -4.27 -16.25 -7.46
N LYS A 9 -4.33 -16.65 -8.74
CA LYS A 9 -3.33 -16.26 -9.74
C LYS A 9 -3.27 -14.74 -9.92
N LEU A 10 -4.42 -14.07 -9.94
CA LEU A 10 -4.47 -12.61 -10.03
C LEU A 10 -3.82 -11.94 -8.80
N ARG A 11 -4.16 -12.37 -7.58
CA ARG A 11 -3.53 -11.87 -6.35
C ARG A 11 -2.02 -12.05 -6.34
N MET A 12 -1.53 -13.19 -6.84
CA MET A 12 -0.10 -13.46 -6.99
C MET A 12 0.56 -12.51 -7.98
N GLN A 13 -0.07 -12.23 -9.12
CA GLN A 13 0.45 -11.27 -10.10
C GLN A 13 0.50 -9.85 -9.52
N ILE A 14 -0.54 -9.43 -8.80
CA ILE A 14 -0.56 -8.13 -8.11
C ILE A 14 0.58 -8.06 -7.09
N ALA A 15 0.73 -9.07 -6.23
CA ALA A 15 1.80 -9.12 -5.23
C ALA A 15 3.19 -9.07 -5.89
N LYS A 16 3.38 -9.79 -7.00
CA LYS A 16 4.63 -9.78 -7.78
C LYS A 16 4.91 -8.39 -8.35
N ALA A 17 3.92 -7.77 -8.99
CA ALA A 17 4.05 -6.44 -9.57
C ALA A 17 4.39 -5.38 -8.50
N LEU A 18 3.74 -5.44 -7.34
CA LEU A 18 4.04 -4.56 -6.20
C LEU A 18 5.48 -4.75 -5.73
N LYS A 19 5.94 -5.98 -5.57
CA LYS A 19 7.32 -6.28 -5.17
C LYS A 19 8.33 -5.72 -6.18
N THR A 20 8.11 -5.97 -7.47
CA THR A 20 8.97 -5.46 -8.55
C THR A 20 9.01 -3.92 -8.53
N ARG A 21 7.87 -3.27 -8.33
CA ARG A 21 7.81 -1.81 -8.22
C ARG A 21 8.61 -1.29 -7.02
N VAL A 22 8.48 -1.90 -5.84
CA VAL A 22 9.26 -1.50 -4.66
C VAL A 22 10.76 -1.62 -4.92
N THR A 23 11.22 -2.72 -5.52
CA THR A 23 12.64 -2.90 -5.85
C THR A 23 13.13 -1.86 -6.87
N ALA A 24 12.30 -1.49 -7.85
CA ALA A 24 12.64 -0.46 -8.81
C ALA A 24 12.82 0.91 -8.12
N ILE A 25 11.90 1.28 -7.22
CA ILE A 25 11.98 2.55 -6.47
C ILE A 25 13.26 2.59 -5.61
N GLN A 26 13.57 1.50 -4.90
CA GLN A 26 14.80 1.40 -4.10
C GLN A 26 16.06 1.58 -4.97
N ASN A 27 16.12 0.92 -6.13
CA ASN A 27 17.24 1.06 -7.05
C ASN A 27 17.37 2.49 -7.58
N THR A 28 16.25 3.12 -7.95
CA THR A 28 16.26 4.53 -8.39
C THR A 28 16.70 5.48 -7.27
N LEU A 29 16.30 5.22 -6.02
CA LEU A 29 16.72 6.01 -4.86
C LEU A 29 18.24 5.90 -4.63
N ASN A 30 18.79 4.70 -4.75
CA ASN A 30 20.23 4.47 -4.62
C ASN A 30 21.02 5.20 -5.71
N GLN A 31 20.55 5.14 -6.96
CA GLN A 31 21.16 5.87 -8.07
C GLN A 31 21.07 7.38 -7.86
N TYR A 32 19.90 7.89 -7.48
CA TYR A 32 19.70 9.31 -7.16
C TYR A 32 20.67 9.76 -6.07
N ASN A 33 20.76 9.04 -4.94
CA ASN A 33 21.64 9.39 -3.84
C ASN A 33 23.13 9.37 -4.25
N LYS A 34 23.53 8.43 -5.12
CA LYS A 34 24.89 8.38 -5.67
C LYS A 34 25.22 9.61 -6.52
N HIS A 35 24.27 10.11 -7.30
CA HIS A 35 24.44 11.32 -8.10
C HIS A 35 24.33 12.59 -7.25
N ALA A 36 23.45 12.59 -6.24
CA ALA A 36 23.25 13.71 -5.31
C ALA A 36 24.53 14.11 -4.58
N THR A 37 25.36 13.14 -4.19
CA THR A 37 26.65 13.40 -3.55
C THR A 37 27.74 13.87 -4.51
N ALA A 38 27.57 13.65 -5.81
CA ALA A 38 28.51 14.05 -6.85
C ALA A 38 28.23 15.45 -7.44
N LEU A 39 27.14 16.10 -7.05
CA LEU A 39 26.80 17.47 -7.44
C LEU A 39 27.63 18.50 -6.66
N ASP A 40 27.80 19.68 -7.24
CA ASP A 40 28.38 20.86 -6.58
C ASP A 40 27.36 22.00 -6.56
N PRO A 41 26.79 22.37 -5.39
CA PRO A 41 27.06 21.81 -4.07
C PRO A 41 26.41 20.41 -3.86
N PRO A 42 26.98 19.56 -2.99
CA PRO A 42 26.42 18.24 -2.71
C PRO A 42 25.00 18.36 -2.14
N ARG A 43 24.08 17.57 -2.69
CA ARG A 43 22.70 17.52 -2.20
C ARG A 43 22.53 16.42 -1.17
N ALA A 44 21.77 16.71 -0.11
CA ALA A 44 21.47 15.73 0.93
C ALA A 44 20.78 14.48 0.35
N PRO A 45 21.21 13.26 0.74
CA PRO A 45 20.58 12.02 0.28
C PRO A 45 19.18 11.88 0.86
N ILE A 46 18.30 11.24 0.10
CA ILE A 46 16.92 10.96 0.50
C ILE A 46 16.86 9.56 1.10
N THR A 47 16.22 9.42 2.26
CA THR A 47 16.03 8.11 2.90
C THR A 47 14.78 7.40 2.41
N TRP A 48 14.71 6.07 2.60
CA TRP A 48 13.54 5.30 2.21
C TRP A 48 12.28 5.76 2.97
N GLU A 49 12.39 6.13 4.24
CA GLU A 49 11.26 6.64 5.04
C GLU A 49 10.69 7.93 4.45
N GLN A 50 11.56 8.80 3.93
CA GLN A 50 11.14 10.01 3.26
C GLN A 50 10.38 9.69 1.97
N VAL A 51 10.87 8.74 1.16
CA VAL A 51 10.16 8.29 -0.06
C VAL A 51 8.79 7.72 0.27
N VAL A 52 8.68 6.89 1.31
CA VAL A 52 7.37 6.36 1.75
C VAL A 52 6.44 7.50 2.17
N LYS A 53 6.94 8.45 2.97
CA LYS A 53 6.16 9.63 3.39
C LYS A 53 5.73 10.48 2.20
N PHE A 54 6.60 10.68 1.20
CA PHE A 54 6.28 11.40 -0.03
C PHE A 54 5.28 10.65 -0.90
N SER A 55 5.38 9.32 -1.03
CA SER A 55 4.41 8.53 -1.81
C SER A 55 3.02 8.61 -1.21
N GLN A 56 2.92 8.57 0.13
CA GLN A 56 1.68 8.80 0.84
C GLN A 56 1.15 10.20 0.53
N LEU A 57 1.98 11.26 0.66
CA LEU A 57 1.56 12.62 0.34
C LEU A 57 1.15 12.80 -1.13
N ALA A 58 1.90 12.22 -2.06
CA ALA A 58 1.69 12.31 -3.51
C ALA A 58 0.40 11.63 -3.97
N GLU A 59 0.00 10.53 -3.33
CA GLU A 59 -1.31 9.89 -3.56
C GLU A 59 -2.47 10.85 -3.24
N PHE A 60 -2.29 11.78 -2.30
CA PHE A 60 -3.28 12.82 -1.99
C PHE A 60 -3.07 14.12 -2.76
N ASP A 61 -1.84 14.45 -3.17
CA ASP A 61 -1.59 15.55 -4.11
C ASP A 61 -2.15 15.23 -5.51
N LEU A 62 -2.14 13.97 -5.94
CA LEU A 62 -2.88 13.52 -7.14
C LEU A 62 -4.38 13.78 -7.01
N LEU A 63 -4.95 13.69 -5.81
CA LEU A 63 -6.34 14.06 -5.53
C LEU A 63 -6.51 15.59 -5.41
N ARG A 64 -5.44 16.35 -5.19
CA ARG A 64 -5.46 17.82 -5.07
C ARG A 64 -5.74 18.50 -6.40
N ASP A 65 -5.29 17.93 -7.51
CA ASP A 65 -5.48 18.47 -8.87
C ASP A 65 -6.91 18.31 -9.42
N THR A 66 -7.79 17.58 -8.73
CA THR A 66 -9.18 17.38 -9.17
C THR A 66 -10.12 18.58 -8.89
N GLY A 67 -9.58 19.75 -8.51
CA GLY A 67 -10.34 21.01 -8.35
C GLY A 67 -11.32 21.05 -7.17
N ASN A 68 -11.70 19.89 -6.63
CA ASN A 68 -12.47 19.77 -5.41
C ASN A 68 -11.54 19.95 -4.20
N GLN A 69 -11.96 20.73 -3.19
CA GLN A 69 -11.25 20.86 -1.92
C GLN A 69 -11.32 19.55 -1.09
N LEU A 70 -10.83 18.45 -1.66
CA LEU A 70 -10.79 17.13 -1.04
C LEU A 70 -9.88 17.15 0.20
N HIS A 71 -8.88 18.04 0.22
CA HIS A 71 -8.04 18.30 1.38
C HIS A 71 -8.83 18.80 2.61
N ASN A 72 -10.00 19.42 2.43
CA ASN A 72 -10.86 19.85 3.55
C ASN A 72 -11.83 18.76 4.03
N LYS A 73 -11.85 17.58 3.39
CA LYS A 73 -12.72 16.48 3.82
C LYS A 73 -12.11 15.77 5.02
N CYS A 74 -12.93 15.37 5.98
CA CYS A 74 -12.45 14.73 7.21
C CYS A 74 -11.59 13.48 6.97
N TRP A 75 -11.78 12.74 5.86
CA TRP A 75 -11.01 11.55 5.50
C TRP A 75 -9.63 11.85 4.86
N SER A 76 -9.38 13.09 4.41
CA SER A 76 -8.09 13.50 3.87
C SER A 76 -7.06 13.74 4.98
N ILE A 77 -7.55 14.07 6.18
CA ILE A 77 -6.73 14.39 7.36
C ILE A 77 -6.00 13.11 7.82
N PRO A 78 -4.64 13.12 7.89
CA PRO A 78 -3.87 11.92 8.20
C PRO A 78 -4.29 11.21 9.50
N ARG A 79 -4.58 11.99 10.55
CA ARG A 79 -5.03 11.46 11.84
C ARG A 79 -6.34 10.68 11.72
N ASN A 80 -7.30 11.24 11.00
CA ASN A 80 -8.61 10.61 10.80
C ASN A 80 -8.49 9.35 9.95
N ARG A 81 -7.60 9.35 8.95
CA ARG A 81 -7.33 8.16 8.14
C ARG A 81 -6.70 7.03 8.95
N GLN A 82 -5.74 7.34 9.83
CA GLN A 82 -5.17 6.33 10.72
C GLN A 82 -6.24 5.72 11.64
N ALA A 83 -7.14 6.55 12.18
CA ALA A 83 -8.27 6.08 12.99
C ALA A 83 -9.24 5.21 12.16
N MET A 84 -9.56 5.65 10.95
CA MET A 84 -10.43 4.95 10.02
C MET A 84 -9.84 3.61 9.58
N GLY A 85 -8.53 3.55 9.29
CA GLY A 85 -7.82 2.31 8.98
C GLY A 85 -7.93 1.30 10.12
N LYS A 86 -7.61 1.72 11.35
CA LYS A 86 -7.76 0.88 12.55
C LYS A 86 -9.20 0.40 12.77
N TYR A 87 -10.18 1.27 12.54
CA TYR A 87 -11.59 0.92 12.65
C TYR A 87 -11.98 -0.16 11.65
N PHE A 88 -11.62 0.02 10.38
CA PHE A 88 -11.93 -0.96 9.34
C PHE A 88 -11.13 -2.26 9.51
N ASP A 89 -9.87 -2.21 9.95
CA ASP A 89 -9.11 -3.42 10.27
C ASP A 89 -9.84 -4.26 11.33
N LEU A 90 -10.45 -3.60 12.33
CA LEU A 90 -11.24 -4.26 13.36
C LEU A 90 -12.54 -4.86 12.80
N GLU A 91 -13.27 -4.13 11.97
CA GLU A 91 -14.49 -4.65 11.33
C GLU A 91 -14.19 -5.85 10.42
N HIS A 92 -13.18 -5.73 9.53
CA HIS A 92 -12.77 -6.84 8.66
C HIS A 92 -12.25 -8.05 9.45
N SER A 93 -11.60 -7.84 10.60
CA SER A 93 -11.16 -8.94 11.47
C SER A 93 -12.33 -9.79 11.95
N LYS A 94 -13.48 -9.18 12.26
CA LYS A 94 -14.70 -9.91 12.65
C LYS A 94 -15.22 -10.77 11.50
N GLU A 95 -15.25 -10.22 10.29
CA GLU A 95 -15.65 -10.93 9.08
C GLU A 95 -14.72 -12.11 8.77
N GLU A 96 -13.41 -11.88 8.89
CA GLU A 96 -12.40 -12.91 8.61
C GLU A 96 -12.48 -14.06 9.62
N ILE A 97 -12.84 -13.82 10.89
CA ILE A 97 -13.13 -14.88 11.87
C ILE A 97 -14.26 -15.79 11.38
N VAL A 98 -15.38 -15.20 10.93
CA VAL A 98 -16.52 -15.98 10.41
C VAL A 98 -16.09 -16.80 9.19
N ARG A 99 -15.35 -16.19 8.26
CA ARG A 99 -14.84 -16.86 7.07
C ARG A 99 -13.88 -18.00 7.41
N CYS A 100 -12.96 -17.79 8.34
CA CYS A 100 -12.03 -18.83 8.83
C CYS A 100 -12.77 -20.01 9.46
N ASN A 101 -13.83 -19.76 10.23
CA ASN A 101 -14.66 -20.83 10.82
C ASN A 101 -15.32 -21.69 9.74
N VAL A 102 -15.90 -21.06 8.72
CA VAL A 102 -16.50 -21.77 7.57
C VAL A 102 -15.45 -22.60 6.82
N GLU A 103 -14.27 -22.03 6.58
CA GLU A 103 -13.22 -22.72 5.84
C GLU A 103 -12.63 -23.91 6.62
N THR A 104 -12.53 -23.79 7.94
CA THR A 104 -12.11 -24.89 8.83
C THR A 104 -13.07 -26.08 8.74
N LEU A 105 -14.38 -25.82 8.73
CA LEU A 105 -15.39 -26.87 8.56
C LEU A 105 -15.32 -27.53 7.17
N ARG A 106 -15.11 -26.73 6.12
CA ARG A 106 -14.93 -27.25 4.75
C ARG A 106 -13.70 -28.12 4.62
N LEU A 107 -12.58 -27.73 5.23
CA LEU A 107 -11.35 -28.53 5.20
C LEU A 107 -11.54 -29.84 5.96
N ARG A 108 -12.23 -29.83 7.11
CA ARG A 108 -12.53 -31.03 7.89
C ARG A 108 -13.42 -32.03 7.13
N THR A 109 -14.41 -31.54 6.40
CA THR A 109 -15.37 -32.38 5.65
C THR A 109 -14.82 -32.88 4.32
N LYS A 110 -13.68 -32.34 3.86
CA LYS A 110 -12.99 -32.77 2.63
C LYS A 110 -11.98 -33.90 2.86
N ILE A 111 -11.70 -34.21 4.13
CA ILE A 111 -10.98 -35.42 4.58
C ILE A 111 -11.99 -36.56 4.65
#